data_AF-A0A164XEM1-F1
#
_entry.id   AF-A0A164XEM1-F1
#
_cell.length_a   1.000
_cell.length_b   1.000
_cell.length_c   1.000
_cell.angle_alpha   90.00
_cell.angle_beta   90.00
_cell.angle_gamma   90.00
#
_symmetry.space_group_name_H-M   'P 1'
#
loop_
_entity.id
_entity.type
_entity.pdbx_description
1 polymer ?
#
loop_
_entity_poly.entity_id
_entity_poly.type
_entity_poly.pdbx_seq_one_letter_code
_entity_poly.pdbx_strand_id
1 'polypeptide(L)'
;MADKKETEVYLKLVIDRNKKKVVFAEANSDFVDILFSFLTLPMGTIVRILANRSDPSSRKANIGSFNNLYASVSNLDTMYFVTKECRDVLLSTRSSAEVQCRKLMINIDDVKPTQYFVCDLCIDKYKSGSYASLYVSTCSTVPCHHCQNFLKRAIDFDDDGESVFVAKTSSFVISDDLHVIPNNPTSTLGILKSCGIKDFAALEEINTLKLGSSEIFHLLECSFFSKNALSDFYFGKKLKSVEVPTIEPSLRTECTGGAKKITFKVYVQKSTNKILLAHCSEDFVNFLLSLLTVPLGKVISLFPGDHESLNIEHIHQSVTKLNVGEYLKSQQLKDMLLYPKLLSQYFCPSHIFPLEEQNSLYKYLKRTSTAGGRDFYSISLDSTQSYKYLSDISPISKIGGGFVRGPTKFMVTDDLVVTPLSSMSCFAYLQELKVPLNDIEEQEIHFGMNEAVNLLWASLTSTSALSNGLKFFILKNPKQETSVNKPSAERSGVKLEQGHF
;
A
#
# COMPACT_ATOMS: atom_id res chain seq x y z
N MET A 1 -23.46 20.23 -20.84
CA MET A 1 -23.06 19.09 -19.98
C MET A 1 -23.51 17.84 -20.70
N ALA A 2 -22.59 17.11 -21.33
CA ALA A 2 -22.90 15.78 -21.84
C ALA A 2 -22.79 14.82 -20.65
N ASP A 3 -23.87 14.10 -20.35
CA ASP A 3 -23.85 13.00 -19.38
C ASP A 3 -22.70 12.06 -19.73
N LYS A 4 -21.69 12.00 -18.86
CA LYS A 4 -20.61 11.05 -19.00
C LYS A 4 -21.22 9.69 -18.66
N LYS A 5 -21.59 8.92 -19.69
CA LYS A 5 -22.12 7.56 -19.58
C LYS A 5 -21.26 6.80 -18.56
N GLU A 6 -21.84 6.37 -17.44
CA GLU A 6 -21.11 5.59 -16.45
C GLU A 6 -20.57 4.33 -17.12
N THR A 7 -19.26 4.11 -16.99
CA THR A 7 -18.63 2.89 -17.49
C THR A 7 -18.98 1.76 -16.55
N GLU A 8 -19.40 0.62 -17.12
CA GLU A 8 -19.93 -0.51 -16.37
C GLU A 8 -19.19 -1.78 -16.77
N VAL A 9 -19.01 -2.67 -15.81
CA VAL A 9 -18.51 -4.04 -16.04
C VAL A 9 -19.52 -5.06 -15.56
N TYR A 10 -19.38 -6.29 -16.07
CA TYR A 10 -20.36 -7.34 -15.86
C TYR A 10 -19.73 -8.58 -15.28
N LEU A 11 -20.45 -9.23 -14.38
CA LEU A 11 -20.08 -10.47 -13.73
C LEU A 11 -21.23 -11.47 -13.87
N LYS A 12 -20.93 -12.76 -14.04
CA LYS A 12 -21.94 -13.82 -13.85
C LYS A 12 -21.67 -14.53 -12.53
N LEU A 13 -22.71 -14.92 -11.82
CA LEU A 13 -22.57 -15.61 -10.54
C LEU A 13 -23.27 -16.96 -10.55
N VAL A 14 -22.72 -17.91 -9.81
CA VAL A 14 -23.46 -19.07 -9.33
C VAL A 14 -23.61 -18.93 -7.82
N ILE A 15 -24.84 -18.91 -7.33
CA ILE A 15 -25.16 -18.70 -5.91
C ILE A 15 -25.88 -19.90 -5.32
N ASP A 16 -25.57 -20.22 -4.06
CA ASP A 16 -26.38 -21.10 -3.21
C ASP A 16 -27.33 -20.21 -2.41
N ARG A 17 -28.60 -20.15 -2.84
CA ARG A 17 -29.63 -19.31 -2.20
C ARG A 17 -29.88 -19.70 -0.75
N ASN A 18 -29.84 -21.00 -0.45
CA ASN A 18 -30.13 -21.52 0.88
C ASN A 18 -29.05 -21.10 1.87
N LYS A 19 -27.78 -21.10 1.43
CA LYS A 19 -26.65 -20.66 2.25
C LYS A 19 -26.36 -19.16 2.18
N LYS A 20 -27.06 -18.41 1.31
CA LYS A 20 -26.72 -17.02 0.95
C LYS A 20 -25.23 -16.87 0.66
N LYS A 21 -24.74 -17.72 -0.23
CA LYS A 21 -23.32 -17.82 -0.59
C LYS A 21 -23.13 -17.71 -2.10
N VAL A 22 -22.17 -16.92 -2.54
CA VAL A 22 -21.65 -16.99 -3.91
C VAL A 22 -20.68 -18.18 -3.98
N VAL A 23 -20.96 -19.13 -4.87
CA VAL A 23 -20.09 -20.29 -5.07
C VAL A 23 -18.88 -19.89 -5.88
N PHE A 24 -19.11 -19.25 -7.03
CA PHE A 24 -18.09 -18.61 -7.84
C PHE A 24 -18.72 -17.55 -8.75
N ALA A 25 -17.87 -16.72 -9.33
CA ALA A 25 -18.18 -15.78 -10.38
C ALA A 25 -17.43 -16.15 -11.67
N GLU A 26 -18.04 -15.90 -12.81
CA GLU A 26 -17.35 -15.86 -14.10
C GLU A 26 -17.14 -14.40 -14.50
N ALA A 27 -15.91 -14.07 -14.89
CA ALA A 27 -15.47 -12.73 -15.23
C ALA A 27 -14.69 -12.72 -16.55
N ASN A 28 -14.75 -11.61 -17.27
CA ASN A 28 -13.88 -11.33 -18.42
C ASN A 28 -12.60 -10.60 -17.98
N SER A 29 -11.76 -10.29 -18.95
CA SER A 29 -10.53 -9.52 -18.77
C SER A 29 -10.75 -8.17 -18.08
N ASP A 30 -11.76 -7.41 -18.48
CA ASP A 30 -12.03 -6.07 -17.94
C ASP A 30 -12.25 -6.05 -16.41
N PHE A 31 -13.04 -6.99 -15.89
CA PHE A 31 -13.27 -7.09 -14.45
C PHE A 31 -12.02 -7.58 -13.71
N VAL A 32 -11.30 -8.56 -14.26
CA VAL A 32 -10.08 -9.07 -13.63
C VAL A 32 -8.97 -8.02 -13.61
N ASP A 33 -8.88 -7.17 -14.62
CA ASP A 33 -7.96 -6.03 -14.63
C ASP A 33 -8.27 -5.03 -13.51
N ILE A 34 -9.56 -4.76 -13.25
CA ILE A 34 -9.99 -3.93 -12.11
C ILE A 34 -9.57 -4.60 -10.79
N LEU A 35 -9.84 -5.89 -10.63
CA LEU A 35 -9.49 -6.62 -9.41
C LEU A 35 -7.97 -6.64 -9.16
N PHE A 36 -7.17 -6.89 -10.20
CA PHE A 36 -5.71 -6.85 -10.11
C PHE A 36 -5.17 -5.44 -9.88
N SER A 37 -5.84 -4.41 -10.38
CA SER A 37 -5.44 -3.02 -10.13
C SER A 37 -5.41 -2.65 -8.64
N PHE A 38 -6.18 -3.34 -7.78
CA PHE A 38 -6.16 -3.12 -6.33
C PHE A 38 -4.76 -3.30 -5.75
N LEU A 39 -3.97 -4.26 -6.27
CA LEU A 39 -2.59 -4.52 -5.84
C LEU A 39 -1.66 -3.34 -6.16
N THR A 40 -2.03 -2.50 -7.13
CA THR A 40 -1.21 -1.36 -7.55
C THR A 40 -1.50 -0.09 -6.75
N LEU A 41 -2.58 -0.06 -5.96
CA LEU A 41 -2.99 1.14 -5.22
C LEU A 41 -2.10 1.37 -3.99
N PRO A 42 -1.52 2.57 -3.81
CA PRO A 42 -0.88 2.98 -2.56
C PRO A 42 -1.86 2.94 -1.39
N MET A 43 -1.38 2.60 -0.18
CA MET A 43 -2.23 2.56 1.02
C MET A 43 -2.96 3.89 1.29
N GLY A 44 -2.31 5.04 1.05
CA GLY A 44 -2.93 6.36 1.17
C GLY A 44 -4.08 6.56 0.18
N THR A 45 -3.98 6.03 -1.04
CA THR A 45 -5.07 6.06 -2.02
C THR A 45 -6.26 5.24 -1.53
N ILE A 46 -6.01 4.01 -1.05
CA ILE A 46 -7.06 3.11 -0.55
C ILE A 46 -7.82 3.73 0.62
N VAL A 47 -7.12 4.28 1.62
CA VAL A 47 -7.74 4.97 2.75
C VAL A 47 -8.61 6.13 2.28
N ARG A 48 -8.07 6.96 1.37
CA ARG A 48 -8.73 8.16 0.86
C ARG A 48 -10.01 7.84 0.10
N ILE A 49 -9.97 6.87 -0.82
CA ILE A 49 -11.15 6.52 -1.63
C ILE A 49 -12.26 5.89 -0.79
N LEU A 50 -11.91 5.07 0.21
CA LEU A 50 -12.89 4.47 1.10
C LEU A 50 -13.47 5.47 2.12
N ALA A 51 -12.69 6.47 2.54
CA ALA A 51 -13.15 7.52 3.46
C ALA A 51 -14.10 8.55 2.81
N ASN A 52 -13.90 8.85 1.52
CA ASN A 52 -14.64 9.90 0.80
C ASN A 52 -16.05 9.47 0.36
N ARG A 53 -16.45 8.21 0.57
CA ARG A 53 -17.66 7.62 -0.02
C ARG A 53 -18.58 6.91 0.96
N SER A 54 -18.29 6.97 2.25
CA SER A 54 -19.29 6.60 3.24
C SER A 54 -20.47 7.54 3.06
N ASP A 55 -21.62 7.00 2.64
CA ASP A 55 -22.91 7.62 2.91
C ASP A 55 -22.84 8.20 4.34
N PRO A 56 -23.29 9.44 4.60
CA PRO A 56 -23.32 9.99 5.96
C PRO A 56 -23.95 9.04 7.00
N SER A 57 -24.79 8.09 6.54
CA SER A 57 -25.41 7.02 7.33
C SER A 57 -24.63 5.69 7.40
N SER A 58 -23.59 5.48 6.56
CA SER A 58 -22.74 4.29 6.60
C SER A 58 -21.47 4.50 7.43
N ARG A 59 -21.05 3.44 8.14
CA ARG A 59 -19.82 3.46 8.95
C ARG A 59 -18.62 3.66 8.02
N LYS A 60 -17.75 4.62 8.33
CA LYS A 60 -16.48 4.78 7.62
C LYS A 60 -15.68 3.49 7.69
N ALA A 61 -15.33 2.94 6.53
CA ALA A 61 -14.41 1.83 6.42
C ALA A 61 -13.08 2.22 7.11
N ASN A 62 -12.63 1.38 8.04
CA ASN A 62 -11.43 1.65 8.83
C ASN A 62 -10.37 0.59 8.52
N ILE A 63 -9.36 0.96 7.73
CA ILE A 63 -8.19 0.13 7.44
C ILE A 63 -7.18 0.38 8.57
N GLY A 64 -7.39 -0.32 9.69
CA GLY A 64 -6.49 -0.30 10.84
C GLY A 64 -6.11 1.12 11.28
N SER A 65 -4.81 1.34 11.45
CA SER A 65 -4.22 2.63 11.85
C SER A 65 -3.84 3.51 10.66
N PHE A 66 -3.96 3.02 9.41
CA PHE A 66 -3.69 3.82 8.22
C PHE A 66 -4.65 5.01 8.09
N ASN A 67 -5.90 4.86 8.53
CA ASN A 67 -6.88 5.95 8.56
C ASN A 67 -6.38 7.13 9.42
N ASN A 68 -5.84 6.85 10.61
CA ASN A 68 -5.30 7.85 11.52
C ASN A 68 -4.01 8.47 11.00
N LEU A 69 -3.14 7.66 10.40
CA LEU A 69 -1.92 8.13 9.77
C LEU A 69 -2.22 9.10 8.62
N TYR A 70 -3.16 8.75 7.74
CA TYR A 70 -3.61 9.62 6.65
C TYR A 70 -4.28 10.90 7.19
N ALA A 71 -5.14 10.79 8.22
CA ALA A 71 -5.75 11.94 8.89
C ALA A 71 -4.70 12.86 9.51
N SER A 72 -3.60 12.32 10.04
CA SER A 72 -2.50 13.09 10.60
C SER A 72 -1.84 13.98 9.54
N VAL A 73 -1.61 13.48 8.32
CA VAL A 73 -1.12 14.30 7.19
C VAL A 73 -2.08 15.43 6.86
N SER A 74 -3.39 15.15 6.90
CA SER A 74 -4.43 16.12 6.60
C SER A 74 -4.48 17.24 7.65
N ASN A 75 -4.32 16.88 8.93
CA ASN A 75 -4.48 17.79 10.07
C ASN A 75 -3.21 18.55 10.42
N LEU A 76 -2.03 18.01 10.11
CA LEU A 76 -0.76 18.63 10.43
C LEU A 76 -0.55 19.91 9.60
N ASP A 77 -0.14 20.99 10.27
CA ASP A 77 0.12 22.27 9.61
C ASP A 77 1.24 22.14 8.57
N THR A 78 1.07 22.82 7.43
CA THR A 78 2.05 22.88 6.34
C THR A 78 3.46 23.32 6.78
N MET A 79 3.61 24.06 7.88
CA MET A 79 4.91 24.49 8.41
C MET A 79 5.79 23.33 8.91
N TYR A 80 5.18 22.18 9.26
CA TYR A 80 5.89 20.99 9.69
C TYR A 80 6.37 20.12 8.53
N PHE A 81 5.92 20.41 7.31
CA PHE A 81 6.43 19.77 6.11
C PHE A 81 7.63 20.55 5.56
N VAL A 82 8.50 19.85 4.86
CA VAL A 82 9.64 20.49 4.19
C VAL A 82 9.12 21.50 3.17
N THR A 83 8.18 21.08 2.32
CA THR A 83 7.41 21.95 1.42
C THR A 83 5.93 21.58 1.46
N LYS A 84 5.07 22.44 0.91
CA LYS A 84 3.64 22.14 0.75
C LYS A 84 3.44 20.90 -0.13
N GLU A 85 4.26 20.75 -1.16
CA GLU A 85 4.21 19.62 -2.09
C GLU A 85 4.48 18.29 -1.37
N CYS A 86 5.39 18.24 -0.38
CA CYS A 86 5.62 17.04 0.42
C CYS A 86 4.34 16.54 1.14
N ARG A 87 3.50 17.46 1.61
CA ARG A 87 2.19 17.13 2.20
C ARG A 87 1.22 16.66 1.11
N ASP A 88 1.11 17.42 0.02
CA ASP A 88 0.13 17.18 -1.02
C ASP A 88 0.37 15.81 -1.72
N VAL A 89 1.63 15.38 -1.89
CA VAL A 89 1.93 14.05 -2.45
C VAL A 89 1.52 12.88 -1.55
N LEU A 90 1.48 13.08 -0.22
CA LEU A 90 1.03 12.07 0.74
C LEU A 90 -0.50 11.98 0.80
N LEU A 91 -1.19 13.09 0.55
CA LEU A 91 -2.65 13.16 0.45
C LEU A 91 -3.18 12.70 -0.91
N SER A 92 -2.32 12.61 -1.92
CA SER A 92 -2.68 12.20 -3.28
C SER A 92 -1.57 11.33 -3.86
N THR A 93 -1.30 10.22 -3.16
CA THR A 93 -0.33 9.23 -3.60
C THR A 93 -0.75 8.60 -4.92
N ARG A 94 0.25 8.21 -5.71
CA ARG A 94 0.07 7.72 -7.08
C ARG A 94 0.73 6.36 -7.22
N SER A 95 0.06 5.48 -7.95
CA SER A 95 0.64 4.20 -8.35
C SER A 95 1.71 4.39 -9.41
N SER A 96 2.76 3.57 -9.38
CA SER A 96 3.69 3.48 -10.50
C SER A 96 3.09 2.80 -11.73
N ALA A 97 1.95 2.13 -11.56
CA ALA A 97 1.12 1.57 -12.62
C ALA A 97 0.10 2.57 -13.18
N GLU A 98 0.17 3.88 -12.84
CA GLU A 98 -0.82 4.89 -13.26
C GLU A 98 -1.10 4.82 -14.76
N VAL A 99 -0.03 4.78 -15.58
CA VAL A 99 -0.15 4.74 -17.04
C VAL A 99 -0.88 3.48 -17.49
N GLN A 100 -0.54 2.34 -16.90
CA GLN A 100 -1.12 1.04 -17.22
C GLN A 100 -2.60 0.95 -16.85
N CYS A 101 -2.99 1.60 -15.75
CA CYS A 101 -4.35 1.61 -15.23
C CYS A 101 -5.27 2.64 -15.91
N ARG A 102 -4.75 3.52 -16.79
CA ARG A 102 -5.57 4.55 -17.49
C ARG A 102 -6.66 3.97 -18.38
N LYS A 103 -6.50 2.74 -18.84
CA LYS A 103 -7.46 2.04 -19.72
C LYS A 103 -8.40 1.09 -18.96
N LEU A 104 -8.31 1.01 -17.62
CA LEU A 104 -9.29 0.25 -16.84
C LEU A 104 -10.69 0.73 -17.20
N MET A 105 -11.61 -0.21 -17.43
CA MET A 105 -13.01 0.13 -17.68
C MET A 105 -13.58 0.97 -16.54
N ILE A 106 -13.25 0.62 -15.31
CA ILE A 106 -13.56 1.40 -14.12
C ILE A 106 -12.25 1.63 -13.37
N ASN A 107 -11.75 2.87 -13.40
CA ASN A 107 -10.63 3.27 -12.56
C ASN A 107 -11.18 3.92 -11.29
N ILE A 108 -10.92 3.30 -10.15
CA ILE A 108 -11.33 3.78 -8.83
C ILE A 108 -10.34 4.76 -8.20
N ASP A 109 -9.16 4.97 -8.81
CA ASP A 109 -8.26 6.05 -8.44
C ASP A 109 -8.87 7.39 -8.88
N ASP A 110 -9.27 8.20 -7.91
CA ASP A 110 -9.85 9.53 -8.09
C ASP A 110 -8.80 10.64 -8.19
N VAL A 111 -7.49 10.31 -8.21
CA VAL A 111 -6.44 11.29 -8.55
C VAL A 111 -6.46 11.59 -10.04
N LYS A 112 -6.41 12.88 -10.39
CA LYS A 112 -6.28 13.31 -11.79
C LYS A 112 -5.00 12.77 -12.43
N PRO A 113 -4.98 12.42 -13.72
CA PRO A 113 -3.77 11.99 -14.42
C PRO A 113 -2.59 12.94 -14.20
N THR A 114 -1.38 12.39 -14.05
CA THR A 114 -0.16 13.18 -13.85
C THR A 114 0.06 14.10 -15.05
N GLN A 115 0.22 15.39 -14.75
CA GLN A 115 0.61 16.40 -15.73
C GLN A 115 2.14 16.57 -15.71
N TYR A 116 2.72 16.74 -16.89
CA TYR A 116 4.15 16.96 -17.05
C TYR A 116 4.43 18.35 -17.58
N PHE A 117 5.50 18.95 -17.08
CA PHE A 117 5.91 20.29 -17.43
C PHE A 117 7.36 20.35 -17.90
N VAL A 118 7.62 21.20 -18.89
CA VAL A 118 8.98 21.52 -19.37
C VAL A 118 9.20 23.03 -19.43
N CYS A 119 10.44 23.43 -19.70
CA CYS A 119 10.80 24.83 -19.86
C CYS A 119 10.41 25.37 -21.24
N ASP A 120 9.64 26.46 -21.28
CA ASP A 120 9.25 27.17 -22.50
C ASP A 120 10.44 27.65 -23.33
N LEU A 121 11.52 28.12 -22.70
CA LEU A 121 12.69 28.63 -23.43
C LEU A 121 13.64 27.53 -23.90
N CYS A 122 13.77 26.46 -23.12
CA CYS A 122 14.72 25.40 -23.42
C CYS A 122 14.16 24.39 -24.42
N ILE A 123 12.83 24.24 -24.52
CA ILE A 123 12.24 23.35 -25.52
C ILE A 123 12.64 23.78 -26.94
N ASP A 124 12.65 25.08 -27.24
CA ASP A 124 13.05 25.59 -28.56
C ASP A 124 14.55 25.41 -28.84
N LYS A 125 15.41 25.63 -27.85
CA LYS A 125 16.86 25.35 -27.97
C LYS A 125 17.17 23.86 -28.09
N TYR A 126 16.33 23.02 -27.49
CA TYR A 126 16.40 21.57 -27.68
C TYR A 126 16.00 21.18 -29.13
N LYS A 127 15.03 21.90 -29.76
CA LYS A 127 14.69 21.73 -31.19
C LYS A 127 15.89 21.98 -32.10
N SER A 128 16.67 23.04 -31.84
CA SER A 128 17.84 23.39 -32.64
C SER A 128 19.07 22.49 -32.39
N GLY A 129 18.96 21.50 -31.50
CA GLY A 129 20.09 20.64 -31.12
C GLY A 129 21.10 21.29 -30.17
N SER A 130 20.80 22.49 -29.65
CA SER A 130 21.70 23.24 -28.77
C SER A 130 21.75 22.70 -27.34
N TYR A 131 20.75 21.91 -26.93
CA TYR A 131 20.77 21.14 -25.68
C TYR A 131 20.66 19.63 -25.95
N ALA A 132 21.46 18.86 -25.20
CA ALA A 132 21.49 17.40 -25.29
C ALA A 132 20.26 16.74 -24.63
N SER A 133 19.67 17.39 -23.62
CA SER A 133 18.49 16.93 -22.90
C SER A 133 17.51 18.06 -22.63
N LEU A 134 16.25 17.70 -22.34
CA LEU A 134 15.22 18.62 -21.88
C LEU A 134 14.82 18.19 -20.46
N TYR A 135 14.71 19.16 -19.54
CA TYR A 135 14.24 18.89 -18.19
C TYR A 135 12.72 18.81 -18.16
N VAL A 136 12.20 17.79 -17.50
CA VAL A 136 10.78 17.57 -17.25
C VAL A 136 10.53 17.45 -15.76
N SER A 137 9.37 17.89 -15.29
CA SER A 137 8.92 17.67 -13.92
C SER A 137 7.40 17.50 -13.88
N THR A 138 6.91 16.87 -12.81
CA THR A 138 5.48 16.85 -12.47
C THR A 138 5.03 18.13 -11.75
N CYS A 139 5.96 19.04 -11.46
CA CYS A 139 5.71 20.28 -10.74
C CYS A 139 6.14 21.50 -11.57
N SER A 140 5.22 22.45 -11.76
CA SER A 140 5.44 23.61 -12.62
C SER A 140 6.26 24.73 -11.98
N THR A 141 6.56 24.62 -10.68
CA THR A 141 7.36 25.59 -9.91
C THR A 141 8.82 25.18 -9.78
N VAL A 142 9.21 24.08 -10.43
CA VAL A 142 10.60 23.62 -10.43
C VAL A 142 11.42 24.47 -11.42
N PRO A 143 12.56 25.04 -11.00
CA PRO A 143 13.43 25.80 -11.91
C PRO A 143 14.24 24.86 -12.82
N CYS A 144 14.27 25.19 -14.11
CA CYS A 144 15.04 24.50 -15.14
C CYS A 144 16.54 24.66 -14.89
N HIS A 145 17.33 23.57 -14.89
CA HIS A 145 18.76 23.67 -14.60
C HIS A 145 19.56 24.40 -15.69
N HIS A 146 19.05 24.50 -16.92
CA HIS A 146 19.73 25.21 -18.01
C HIS A 146 19.58 26.73 -17.95
N CYS A 147 18.40 27.25 -17.57
CA CYS A 147 18.10 28.69 -17.66
C CYS A 147 17.47 29.29 -16.41
N GLN A 148 17.27 28.48 -15.35
CA GLN A 148 16.67 28.84 -14.07
C GLN A 148 15.21 29.32 -14.12
N ASN A 149 14.59 29.41 -15.29
CA ASN A 149 13.15 29.64 -15.40
C ASN A 149 12.34 28.40 -15.01
N PHE A 150 11.13 28.63 -14.50
CA PHE A 150 10.23 27.58 -14.11
C PHE A 150 9.73 26.74 -15.29
N LEU A 151 9.54 25.43 -15.06
CA LEU A 151 8.94 24.52 -16.03
C LEU A 151 7.43 24.78 -16.11
N LYS A 152 6.98 25.72 -16.94
CA LYS A 152 5.55 26.10 -17.02
C LYS A 152 4.78 25.44 -18.16
N ARG A 153 5.47 24.93 -19.18
CA ARG A 153 4.84 24.38 -20.38
C ARG A 153 4.30 22.98 -20.12
N ALA A 154 2.99 22.83 -20.07
CA ALA A 154 2.38 21.50 -20.02
C ALA A 154 2.69 20.71 -21.32
N ILE A 155 2.97 19.42 -21.15
CA ILE A 155 3.16 18.47 -22.24
C ILE A 155 2.24 17.27 -22.03
N ASP A 156 1.63 16.83 -23.14
CA ASP A 156 0.75 15.68 -23.15
C ASP A 156 1.55 14.37 -23.00
N PHE A 157 0.92 13.36 -22.43
CA PHE A 157 1.49 12.02 -22.40
C PHE A 157 0.88 11.23 -23.56
N ASP A 158 1.70 10.77 -24.49
CA ASP A 158 1.27 9.91 -25.58
C ASP A 158 1.01 8.52 -25.01
N ASP A 159 -0.24 8.09 -25.10
CA ASP A 159 -0.67 6.75 -24.71
C ASP A 159 -0.61 5.90 -25.98
N ASP A 160 0.50 5.18 -26.14
CA ASP A 160 0.89 4.33 -27.27
C ASP A 160 -0.07 3.16 -27.52
N GLY A 161 -1.11 3.01 -26.67
CA GLY A 161 -2.28 2.23 -27.01
C GLY A 161 -2.08 0.75 -26.81
N GLU A 162 -1.74 0.36 -25.57
CA GLU A 162 -2.18 -0.90 -24.95
C GLU A 162 -1.71 -0.89 -23.51
N SER A 163 -2.63 -0.83 -22.55
CA SER A 163 -2.32 -1.34 -21.21
C SER A 163 -3.56 -1.70 -20.42
N VAL A 164 -3.39 -2.76 -19.66
CA VAL A 164 -4.11 -3.42 -18.57
C VAL A 164 -3.50 -4.84 -18.56
N PHE A 165 -3.67 -5.60 -17.49
CA PHE A 165 -2.75 -6.68 -17.10
C PHE A 165 -2.97 -8.00 -17.84
N VAL A 166 -4.23 -8.35 -18.12
CA VAL A 166 -4.60 -9.67 -18.67
C VAL A 166 -4.90 -9.61 -20.17
N ALA A 167 -4.76 -10.74 -20.87
CA ALA A 167 -5.08 -10.85 -22.28
C ALA A 167 -6.59 -10.64 -22.50
N LYS A 168 -6.96 -9.81 -23.50
CA LYS A 168 -8.34 -9.37 -23.74
C LYS A 168 -9.33 -10.52 -23.92
N THR A 169 -8.90 -11.61 -24.52
CA THR A 169 -9.74 -12.78 -24.83
C THR A 169 -9.87 -13.77 -23.68
N SER A 170 -9.21 -13.54 -22.54
CA SER A 170 -9.25 -14.44 -21.40
C SER A 170 -10.56 -14.31 -20.61
N SER A 171 -11.04 -15.44 -20.11
CA SER A 171 -12.14 -15.53 -19.14
C SER A 171 -11.63 -16.27 -17.90
N PHE A 172 -12.17 -15.89 -16.74
CA PHE A 172 -11.72 -16.36 -15.44
C PHE A 172 -12.90 -16.80 -14.59
N VAL A 173 -12.64 -17.73 -13.70
CA VAL A 173 -13.53 -18.09 -12.59
C VAL A 173 -12.92 -17.52 -11.32
N ILE A 174 -13.76 -16.85 -10.52
CA ILE A 174 -13.38 -16.18 -9.29
C ILE A 174 -14.15 -16.82 -8.14
N SER A 175 -13.46 -17.36 -7.14
CA SER A 175 -14.12 -17.91 -5.94
C SER A 175 -14.55 -16.80 -4.98
N ASP A 176 -15.38 -17.16 -3.99
CA ASP A 176 -15.95 -16.23 -3.00
C ASP A 176 -14.89 -15.40 -2.24
N ASP A 177 -13.72 -15.97 -2.05
CA ASP A 177 -12.54 -15.39 -1.41
C ASP A 177 -11.59 -14.66 -2.37
N LEU A 178 -12.05 -14.35 -3.59
CA LEU A 178 -11.36 -13.58 -4.64
C LEU A 178 -10.16 -14.27 -5.31
N HIS A 179 -10.04 -15.59 -5.19
CA HIS A 179 -9.06 -16.37 -5.98
C HIS A 179 -9.48 -16.36 -7.46
N VAL A 180 -8.60 -15.88 -8.35
CA VAL A 180 -8.81 -15.79 -9.79
C VAL A 180 -8.08 -16.95 -10.48
N ILE A 181 -8.84 -17.77 -11.21
CA ILE A 181 -8.34 -18.98 -11.86
C ILE A 181 -8.80 -18.99 -13.32
N PRO A 182 -8.02 -19.55 -14.27
CA PRO A 182 -8.47 -19.71 -15.65
C PRO A 182 -9.84 -20.38 -15.76
N ASN A 183 -10.70 -19.85 -16.65
CA ASN A 183 -12.00 -20.45 -16.89
C ASN A 183 -11.88 -21.72 -17.74
N ASN A 184 -11.98 -22.87 -17.08
CA ASN A 184 -12.08 -24.17 -17.71
C ASN A 184 -12.92 -25.12 -16.81
N PRO A 185 -13.47 -26.22 -17.37
CA PRO A 185 -14.32 -27.12 -16.60
C PRO A 185 -13.65 -27.68 -15.33
N THR A 186 -12.34 -27.91 -15.35
CA THR A 186 -11.59 -28.41 -14.20
C THR A 186 -11.59 -27.39 -13.06
N SER A 187 -11.37 -26.10 -13.35
CA SER A 187 -11.43 -25.02 -12.36
C SER A 187 -12.81 -24.94 -11.70
N THR A 188 -13.88 -24.94 -12.50
CA THR A 188 -15.26 -24.86 -12.00
C THR A 188 -15.63 -26.07 -11.15
N LEU A 189 -15.31 -27.28 -11.61
CA LEU A 189 -15.52 -28.51 -10.83
C LEU A 189 -14.68 -28.53 -9.56
N GLY A 190 -13.48 -27.97 -9.57
CA GLY A 190 -12.62 -27.80 -8.40
C GLY A 190 -13.29 -26.94 -7.32
N ILE A 191 -13.84 -25.79 -7.70
CA ILE A 191 -14.53 -24.88 -6.77
C ILE A 191 -15.84 -25.50 -6.24
N LEU A 192 -16.61 -26.16 -7.09
CA LEU A 192 -17.83 -26.86 -6.67
C LEU A 192 -17.52 -27.93 -5.61
N LYS A 193 -16.44 -28.70 -5.82
CA LYS A 193 -15.95 -29.70 -4.86
C LYS A 193 -15.46 -29.06 -3.56
N SER A 194 -14.66 -27.99 -3.62
CA SER A 194 -14.16 -27.30 -2.42
C SER A 194 -15.28 -26.65 -1.60
N CYS A 195 -16.36 -26.20 -2.27
CA CYS A 195 -17.57 -25.71 -1.62
C CYS A 195 -18.49 -26.82 -1.09
N GLY A 196 -18.15 -28.10 -1.29
CA GLY A 196 -18.94 -29.25 -0.83
C GLY A 196 -20.29 -29.40 -1.55
N ILE A 197 -20.41 -28.90 -2.77
CA ILE A 197 -21.63 -29.04 -3.58
C ILE A 197 -21.74 -30.48 -4.08
N LYS A 198 -22.83 -31.16 -3.71
CA LYS A 198 -23.16 -32.53 -4.15
C LYS A 198 -24.31 -32.58 -5.16
N ASP A 199 -25.16 -31.56 -5.15
CA ASP A 199 -26.34 -31.42 -5.98
C ASP A 199 -26.49 -29.96 -6.40
N PHE A 200 -26.95 -29.73 -7.64
CA PHE A 200 -27.15 -28.43 -8.26
C PHE A 200 -28.54 -27.86 -7.99
N ALA A 201 -29.48 -28.62 -7.42
CA ALA A 201 -30.87 -28.19 -7.22
C ALA A 201 -31.02 -26.89 -6.39
N ALA A 202 -30.07 -26.59 -5.51
CA ALA A 202 -30.06 -25.37 -4.68
C ALA A 202 -29.27 -24.19 -5.30
N LEU A 203 -28.63 -24.41 -6.45
CA LEU A 203 -27.81 -23.42 -7.13
C LEU A 203 -28.64 -22.62 -8.13
N GLU A 204 -28.36 -21.32 -8.18
CA GLU A 204 -28.94 -20.40 -9.15
C GLU A 204 -27.84 -19.69 -9.94
N GLU A 205 -28.05 -19.56 -11.24
CA GLU A 205 -27.21 -18.77 -12.14
C GLU A 205 -27.76 -17.34 -12.26
N ILE A 206 -26.91 -16.36 -11.96
CA ILE A 206 -27.14 -14.96 -12.24
C ILE A 206 -26.31 -14.59 -13.46
N ASN A 207 -26.96 -14.47 -14.61
CA ASN A 207 -26.28 -14.30 -15.90
C ASN A 207 -25.73 -12.89 -16.15
N THR A 208 -26.15 -11.90 -15.38
CA THR A 208 -25.68 -10.52 -15.54
C THR A 208 -25.82 -9.75 -14.23
N LEU A 209 -24.71 -9.57 -13.52
CA LEU A 209 -24.57 -8.60 -12.45
C LEU A 209 -23.79 -7.40 -12.99
N LYS A 210 -24.46 -6.26 -13.06
CA LYS A 210 -23.90 -5.00 -13.55
C LYS A 210 -23.24 -4.24 -12.40
N LEU A 211 -22.02 -3.78 -12.63
CA LEU A 211 -21.16 -3.13 -11.63
C LEU A 211 -20.68 -1.78 -12.15
N GLY A 212 -20.95 -0.71 -11.40
CA GLY A 212 -20.37 0.61 -11.58
C GLY A 212 -19.30 0.89 -10.54
N SER A 213 -18.82 2.14 -10.50
CA SER A 213 -17.75 2.56 -9.59
C SER A 213 -18.10 2.31 -8.11
N SER A 214 -19.35 2.58 -7.72
CA SER A 214 -19.84 2.38 -6.35
C SER A 214 -19.74 0.92 -5.91
N GLU A 215 -20.12 -0.01 -6.79
CA GLU A 215 -20.02 -1.44 -6.53
C GLU A 215 -18.55 -1.90 -6.45
N ILE A 216 -17.66 -1.38 -7.30
CA ILE A 216 -16.23 -1.71 -7.22
C ILE A 216 -15.60 -1.21 -5.91
N PHE A 217 -16.00 -0.04 -5.40
CA PHE A 217 -15.56 0.42 -4.07
C PHE A 217 -16.03 -0.52 -2.96
N HIS A 218 -17.29 -0.96 -3.00
CA HIS A 218 -17.82 -1.90 -2.01
C HIS A 218 -17.11 -3.27 -2.09
N LEU A 219 -16.76 -3.73 -3.29
CA LEU A 219 -15.96 -4.94 -3.48
C LEU A 219 -14.55 -4.79 -2.92
N LEU A 220 -13.90 -3.64 -3.12
CA LEU A 220 -12.61 -3.32 -2.51
C LEU A 220 -12.73 -3.35 -0.97
N GLU A 221 -13.78 -2.78 -0.40
CA GLU A 221 -14.04 -2.83 1.04
C GLU A 221 -14.20 -4.29 1.53
N CYS A 222 -15.01 -5.09 0.84
CA CYS A 222 -15.19 -6.51 1.13
C CYS A 222 -13.87 -7.31 1.04
N SER A 223 -12.95 -6.93 0.15
CA SER A 223 -11.65 -7.59 0.01
C SER A 223 -10.73 -7.45 1.24
N PHE A 224 -10.93 -6.40 2.06
CA PHE A 224 -10.19 -6.18 3.30
C PHE A 224 -10.89 -6.77 4.53
N PHE A 225 -12.23 -6.80 4.55
CA PHE A 225 -12.99 -7.07 5.79
C PHE A 225 -13.84 -8.34 5.76
N SER A 226 -13.85 -9.08 4.65
CA SER A 226 -14.59 -10.34 4.56
C SER A 226 -13.70 -11.50 4.16
N LYS A 227 -13.96 -12.68 4.74
CA LYS A 227 -13.44 -13.96 4.25
C LYS A 227 -14.25 -14.50 3.07
N ASN A 228 -15.50 -14.05 2.89
CA ASN A 228 -16.42 -14.44 1.82
C ASN A 228 -16.82 -13.18 1.05
N ALA A 229 -15.84 -12.57 0.39
CA ALA A 229 -15.97 -11.20 -0.13
C ALA A 229 -17.08 -11.09 -1.18
N LEU A 230 -17.23 -12.05 -2.10
CA LEU A 230 -18.30 -11.98 -3.11
C LEU A 230 -19.69 -12.18 -2.48
N SER A 231 -19.81 -13.08 -1.51
CA SER A 231 -21.05 -13.30 -0.77
C SER A 231 -21.48 -12.06 -0.01
N ASP A 232 -20.58 -11.44 0.74
CA ASP A 232 -20.91 -10.25 1.53
C ASP A 232 -21.15 -9.03 0.64
N PHE A 233 -20.39 -8.92 -0.45
CA PHE A 233 -20.62 -7.93 -1.51
C PHE A 233 -22.02 -8.07 -2.13
N TYR A 234 -22.41 -9.28 -2.55
CA TYR A 234 -23.67 -9.52 -3.26
C TYR A 234 -24.90 -9.48 -2.34
N PHE A 235 -24.83 -10.08 -1.15
CA PHE A 235 -25.97 -10.14 -0.23
C PHE A 235 -26.05 -8.95 0.74
N GLY A 236 -25.11 -7.99 0.67
CA GLY A 236 -25.14 -6.75 1.43
C GLY A 236 -25.03 -6.95 2.95
N LYS A 237 -24.12 -7.82 3.41
CA LYS A 237 -23.92 -7.99 4.86
C LYS A 237 -23.18 -6.77 5.44
N LYS A 238 -23.57 -6.35 6.65
CA LYS A 238 -22.81 -5.35 7.42
C LYS A 238 -21.41 -5.90 7.70
N LEU A 239 -20.40 -5.29 7.08
CA LEU A 239 -19.00 -5.59 7.34
C LEU A 239 -18.68 -5.26 8.80
N LYS A 240 -18.10 -6.23 9.51
CA LYS A 240 -17.54 -6.03 10.85
C LYS A 240 -16.04 -5.84 10.69
N SER A 241 -15.45 -4.96 11.48
CA SER A 241 -13.99 -4.87 11.58
C SER A 241 -13.44 -6.24 11.96
N VAL A 242 -12.66 -6.85 11.07
CA VAL A 242 -11.98 -8.11 11.36
C VAL A 242 -10.74 -7.77 12.16
N GLU A 243 -10.69 -8.24 13.41
CA GLU A 243 -9.43 -8.32 14.13
C GLU A 243 -8.61 -9.42 13.47
N VAL A 244 -7.59 -9.04 12.69
CA VAL A 244 -6.66 -10.00 12.12
C VAL A 244 -5.68 -10.42 13.22
N PRO A 245 -5.36 -11.72 13.36
CA PRO A 245 -4.40 -12.19 14.36
C PRO A 245 -3.06 -11.45 14.26
N THR A 246 -2.49 -11.11 15.42
CA THR A 246 -1.12 -10.58 15.50
C THR A 246 -0.16 -11.62 14.93
N ILE A 247 0.54 -11.27 13.84
CA ILE A 247 1.57 -12.13 13.27
C ILE A 247 2.77 -12.13 14.22
N GLU A 248 3.20 -13.30 14.66
CA GLU A 248 4.48 -13.45 15.38
C GLU A 248 5.64 -13.13 14.42
N PRO A 249 6.74 -12.53 14.88
CA PRO A 249 7.88 -12.22 14.04
C PRO A 249 8.45 -13.56 13.56
N SER A 250 8.09 -13.95 12.34
CA SER A 250 8.86 -14.98 11.66
C SER A 250 10.24 -14.36 11.45
N LEU A 251 11.29 -15.10 11.81
CA LEU A 251 12.68 -14.78 11.47
C LEU A 251 12.77 -14.77 9.94
N ARG A 252 12.40 -13.64 9.33
CA ARG A 252 12.41 -13.45 7.88
C ARG A 252 13.80 -12.91 7.54
N THR A 253 14.48 -13.72 6.73
CA THR A 253 15.82 -13.60 6.13
C THR A 253 16.62 -12.35 6.52
N GLU A 254 17.79 -12.58 7.13
CA GLU A 254 18.83 -11.57 7.34
C GLU A 254 19.08 -10.80 6.03
N CYS A 255 18.51 -9.60 5.91
CA CYS A 255 18.89 -8.67 4.85
C CYS A 255 20.22 -8.05 5.28
N THR A 256 21.32 -8.62 4.80
CA THR A 256 22.68 -8.12 5.00
C THR A 256 22.90 -6.85 4.15
N GLY A 257 22.41 -5.72 4.66
CA GLY A 257 22.71 -4.40 4.13
C GLY A 257 22.58 -3.38 5.24
N GLY A 258 23.54 -2.46 5.36
CA GLY A 258 23.65 -1.49 6.46
C GLY A 258 22.47 -0.51 6.58
N ALA A 259 21.30 -1.03 6.96
CA ALA A 259 20.08 -0.26 7.11
C ALA A 259 20.23 0.74 8.27
N LYS A 260 19.83 1.98 8.02
CA LYS A 260 19.77 3.05 9.01
C LYS A 260 18.85 2.60 10.15
N LYS A 261 19.42 2.28 11.31
CA LYS A 261 18.64 1.99 12.52
C LYS A 261 18.11 3.30 13.08
N ILE A 262 16.79 3.38 13.27
CA ILE A 262 16.12 4.52 13.89
C ILE A 262 15.96 4.19 15.37
N THR A 263 16.26 5.13 16.27
CA THR A 263 16.06 4.93 17.70
C THR A 263 15.09 5.99 18.24
N PHE A 264 14.13 5.57 19.05
CA PHE A 264 13.16 6.47 19.66
C PHE A 264 12.65 5.90 20.99
N LYS A 265 11.95 6.74 21.77
CA LYS A 265 11.42 6.37 23.08
C LYS A 265 9.94 6.09 22.99
N VAL A 266 9.48 5.08 23.70
CA VAL A 266 8.08 4.73 23.88
C VAL A 266 7.71 4.75 25.35
N TYR A 267 6.47 5.10 25.65
CA TYR A 267 5.90 5.04 26.99
C TYR A 267 4.94 3.87 27.04
N VAL A 268 5.25 2.89 27.89
CA VAL A 268 4.56 1.61 27.97
C VAL A 268 3.80 1.52 29.28
N GLN A 269 2.61 0.94 29.25
CA GLN A 269 1.88 0.55 30.45
C GLN A 269 2.39 -0.80 30.95
N LYS A 270 3.02 -0.84 32.13
CA LYS A 270 3.64 -2.05 32.71
C LYS A 270 2.66 -3.18 32.92
N SER A 271 1.42 -2.88 33.32
CA SER A 271 0.43 -3.92 33.61
C SER A 271 -0.02 -4.70 32.37
N THR A 272 -0.01 -4.07 31.19
CA THR A 272 -0.54 -4.63 29.93
C THR A 272 0.52 -4.82 28.85
N ASN A 273 1.71 -4.24 29.02
CA ASN A 273 2.74 -4.06 27.98
C ASN A 273 2.23 -3.32 26.74
N LYS A 274 1.20 -2.47 26.89
CA LYS A 274 0.66 -1.67 25.79
C LYS A 274 1.49 -0.39 25.63
N ILE A 275 1.91 -0.07 24.40
CA ILE A 275 2.49 1.24 24.09
C ILE A 275 1.36 2.27 24.15
N LEU A 276 1.57 3.34 24.91
CA LEU A 276 0.62 4.44 25.05
C LEU A 276 0.89 5.49 23.99
N LEU A 277 2.16 5.92 23.90
CA LEU A 277 2.65 6.89 22.92
C LEU A 277 4.15 6.73 22.72
N ALA A 278 4.65 7.23 21.59
CA ALA A 278 6.05 7.29 21.24
C ALA A 278 6.49 8.76 21.06
N HIS A 279 7.70 9.05 21.51
CA HIS A 279 8.40 10.30 21.29
C HIS A 279 9.47 10.08 20.22
N CYS A 280 9.25 10.70 19.06
CA CYS A 280 9.96 10.36 17.82
C CYS A 280 10.60 11.59 17.17
N SER A 281 11.69 11.36 16.42
CA SER A 281 12.27 12.35 15.50
C SER A 281 11.55 12.34 14.14
N GLU A 282 11.93 13.27 13.29
CA GLU A 282 11.56 13.32 11.88
C GLU A 282 11.88 12.02 11.13
N ASP A 283 12.90 11.27 11.52
CA ASP A 283 13.28 10.03 10.83
C ASP A 283 12.19 8.95 10.94
N PHE A 284 11.69 8.71 12.15
CA PHE A 284 10.61 7.73 12.35
C PHE A 284 9.29 8.22 11.75
N VAL A 285 8.98 9.52 11.87
CA VAL A 285 7.76 10.08 11.26
C VAL A 285 7.84 10.01 9.74
N ASN A 286 8.98 10.31 9.13
CA ASN A 286 9.17 10.16 7.69
C ASN A 286 8.99 8.72 7.23
N PHE A 287 9.46 7.74 8.02
CA PHE A 287 9.17 6.33 7.79
C PHE A 287 7.67 6.02 7.88
N LEU A 288 6.98 6.48 8.94
CA LEU A 288 5.54 6.24 9.09
C LEU A 288 4.77 6.82 7.91
N LEU A 289 5.02 8.09 7.55
CA LEU A 289 4.34 8.74 6.44
C LEU A 289 4.62 8.05 5.10
N SER A 290 5.82 7.48 4.91
CA SER A 290 6.14 6.75 3.68
C SER A 290 5.31 5.46 3.52
N LEU A 291 4.76 4.90 4.61
CA LEU A 291 3.87 3.73 4.53
C LEU A 291 2.63 4.00 3.66
N LEU A 292 2.13 5.25 3.62
CA LEU A 292 1.01 5.66 2.77
C LEU A 292 1.31 5.55 1.27
N THR A 293 2.59 5.54 0.91
CA THR A 293 3.05 5.46 -0.48
C THR A 293 3.23 4.03 -0.95
N VAL A 294 3.28 3.06 -0.04
CA VAL A 294 3.52 1.64 -0.35
C VAL A 294 2.29 1.04 -1.04
N PRO A 295 2.41 0.47 -2.25
CA PRO A 295 1.30 -0.20 -2.92
C PRO A 295 0.92 -1.51 -2.24
N LEU A 296 -0.36 -1.86 -2.29
CA LEU A 296 -0.91 -3.01 -1.58
C LEU A 296 -0.25 -4.34 -1.96
N GLY A 297 0.06 -4.57 -3.24
CA GLY A 297 0.79 -5.74 -3.70
C GLY A 297 2.19 -5.84 -3.08
N LYS A 298 2.86 -4.70 -2.87
CA LYS A 298 4.15 -4.66 -2.18
C LYS A 298 3.97 -4.97 -0.70
N VAL A 299 2.95 -4.42 -0.05
CA VAL A 299 2.60 -4.77 1.35
C VAL A 299 2.49 -6.29 1.47
N ILE A 300 1.62 -6.93 0.68
CA ILE A 300 1.41 -8.39 0.70
C ILE A 300 2.72 -9.15 0.41
N SER A 301 3.53 -8.70 -0.54
CA SER A 301 4.81 -9.35 -0.88
C SER A 301 5.85 -9.32 0.24
N LEU A 302 5.72 -8.41 1.22
CA LEU A 302 6.55 -8.38 2.43
C LEU A 302 6.05 -9.37 3.50
N PHE A 303 4.84 -9.92 3.31
CA PHE A 303 4.21 -10.90 4.19
C PHE A 303 4.03 -12.29 3.55
N PRO A 304 5.05 -12.92 2.91
CA PRO A 304 4.90 -14.29 2.44
C PRO A 304 4.75 -15.22 3.65
N GLY A 305 3.57 -15.81 3.83
CA GLY A 305 3.27 -16.80 4.86
C GLY A 305 1.84 -17.31 4.69
N ASP A 306 1.57 -18.54 5.13
CA ASP A 306 0.26 -19.22 5.03
C ASP A 306 -0.82 -18.64 5.97
N HIS A 307 -0.80 -17.31 6.16
CA HIS A 307 -1.78 -16.63 6.99
C HIS A 307 -2.94 -16.22 6.09
N GLU A 308 -3.92 -17.11 5.83
CA GLU A 308 -5.19 -16.82 5.13
C GLU A 308 -6.00 -15.73 5.87
N SER A 309 -5.52 -14.50 5.85
CA SER A 309 -5.92 -13.42 6.75
C SER A 309 -6.80 -12.41 6.03
N LEU A 310 -6.44 -12.09 4.78
CA LEU A 310 -7.13 -11.12 3.93
C LEU A 310 -7.37 -11.70 2.53
N ASN A 311 -8.58 -11.54 2.00
CA ASN A 311 -8.91 -12.00 0.63
C ASN A 311 -8.05 -11.32 -0.45
N ILE A 312 -7.48 -10.15 -0.15
CA ILE A 312 -6.56 -9.48 -1.07
C ILE A 312 -5.27 -10.29 -1.32
N GLU A 313 -4.86 -11.16 -0.38
CA GLU A 313 -3.72 -12.06 -0.57
C GLU A 313 -4.01 -13.11 -1.66
N HIS A 314 -5.25 -13.57 -1.75
CA HIS A 314 -5.68 -14.50 -2.80
C HIS A 314 -5.60 -13.89 -4.19
N ILE A 315 -5.85 -12.59 -4.31
CA ILE A 315 -5.65 -11.85 -5.58
C ILE A 315 -4.15 -11.90 -5.96
N HIS A 316 -3.26 -11.59 -5.01
CA HIS A 316 -1.80 -11.65 -5.22
C HIS A 316 -1.30 -13.06 -5.56
N GLN A 317 -1.78 -14.08 -4.85
CA GLN A 317 -1.48 -15.49 -5.14
C GLN A 317 -1.98 -15.91 -6.52
N SER A 318 -3.14 -15.41 -6.95
CA SER A 318 -3.69 -15.69 -8.27
C SER A 318 -2.77 -15.17 -9.37
N VAL A 319 -2.28 -13.93 -9.24
CA VAL A 319 -1.30 -13.35 -10.17
C VAL A 319 -0.03 -14.21 -10.23
N THR A 320 0.43 -14.73 -9.09
CA THR A 320 1.61 -15.61 -9.04
C THR A 320 1.43 -16.88 -9.88
N LYS A 321 0.24 -17.50 -9.80
CA LYS A 321 -0.09 -18.77 -10.48
C LYS A 321 -0.43 -18.61 -11.98
N LEU A 322 -0.86 -17.44 -12.43
CA LEU A 322 -1.24 -17.22 -13.82
C LEU A 322 -0.04 -17.19 -14.78
N ASN A 323 -0.18 -17.85 -15.93
CA ASN A 323 0.83 -17.91 -16.98
C ASN A 323 0.93 -16.59 -17.76
N VAL A 324 2.16 -16.16 -18.03
CA VAL A 324 2.47 -15.06 -18.94
C VAL A 324 2.34 -15.54 -20.39
N GLY A 325 1.79 -14.69 -21.26
CA GLY A 325 1.50 -14.97 -22.67
C GLY A 325 0.12 -15.59 -22.89
N GLU A 326 -0.35 -16.42 -21.95
CA GLU A 326 -1.68 -17.06 -22.03
C GLU A 326 -2.77 -16.23 -21.34
N TYR A 327 -2.51 -15.80 -20.09
CA TYR A 327 -3.46 -15.01 -19.30
C TYR A 327 -2.94 -13.61 -18.99
N LEU A 328 -1.66 -13.49 -18.59
CA LEU A 328 -1.02 -12.20 -18.35
C LEU A 328 -0.27 -11.74 -19.59
N LYS A 329 -0.40 -10.45 -19.96
CA LYS A 329 0.17 -9.95 -21.23
C LYS A 329 1.70 -9.97 -21.27
N SER A 330 2.37 -9.73 -20.14
CA SER A 330 3.84 -9.70 -20.08
C SER A 330 4.37 -9.97 -18.67
N GLN A 331 5.63 -10.39 -18.59
CA GLN A 331 6.32 -10.58 -17.31
C GLN A 331 6.46 -9.25 -16.55
N GLN A 332 6.69 -8.14 -17.27
CA GLN A 332 6.77 -6.81 -16.68
C GLN A 332 5.47 -6.41 -15.95
N LEU A 333 4.30 -6.72 -16.53
CA LEU A 333 3.01 -6.44 -15.90
C LEU A 333 2.75 -7.39 -14.71
N LYS A 334 3.19 -8.65 -14.81
CA LYS A 334 3.14 -9.59 -13.68
C LYS A 334 3.99 -9.09 -12.51
N ASP A 335 5.22 -8.67 -12.76
CA ASP A 335 6.13 -8.15 -11.74
C ASP A 335 5.61 -6.84 -11.14
N MET A 336 4.96 -5.99 -11.95
CA MET A 336 4.30 -4.77 -11.47
C MET A 336 3.17 -5.05 -10.48
N LEU A 337 2.42 -6.15 -10.66
CA LEU A 337 1.36 -6.55 -9.72
C LEU A 337 1.91 -7.22 -8.45
N LEU A 338 2.93 -8.07 -8.60
CA LEU A 338 3.50 -8.83 -7.48
C LEU A 338 4.45 -8.01 -6.61
N TYR A 339 5.26 -7.16 -7.24
CA TYR A 339 6.30 -6.35 -6.61
C TYR A 339 6.23 -4.90 -7.11
N PRO A 340 5.08 -4.21 -6.94
CA PRO A 340 4.91 -2.85 -7.41
C PRO A 340 5.99 -1.94 -6.81
N LYS A 341 6.64 -1.20 -7.70
CA LYS A 341 7.72 -0.27 -7.35
C LYS A 341 7.17 1.05 -6.82
N LEU A 342 7.98 1.75 -6.05
CA LEU A 342 7.66 3.12 -5.67
C LEU A 342 8.10 4.09 -6.76
N LEU A 343 7.31 5.14 -6.96
CA LEU A 343 7.76 6.29 -7.74
C LEU A 343 8.91 6.97 -6.99
N SER A 344 9.94 7.37 -7.74
CA SER A 344 11.13 8.09 -7.23
C SER A 344 10.79 9.30 -6.35
N GLN A 345 9.69 10.00 -6.63
CA GLN A 345 9.23 11.14 -5.84
C GLN A 345 8.87 10.77 -4.39
N TYR A 346 8.55 9.52 -4.08
CA TYR A 346 8.24 9.05 -2.74
C TYR A 346 9.46 8.49 -1.99
N PHE A 347 10.62 8.41 -2.66
CA PHE A 347 11.81 7.85 -2.04
C PHE A 347 12.32 8.80 -0.95
N CYS A 348 12.34 8.29 0.28
CA CYS A 348 12.80 9.01 1.46
C CYS A 348 14.08 8.31 1.99
N PRO A 349 15.14 9.06 2.35
CA PRO A 349 16.36 8.46 2.92
C PRO A 349 16.12 7.65 4.21
N SER A 350 15.02 7.93 4.92
CA SER A 350 14.62 7.22 6.14
C SER A 350 13.69 6.03 5.88
N HIS A 351 13.46 5.67 4.61
CA HIS A 351 12.66 4.50 4.27
C HIS A 351 13.47 3.21 4.49
N ILE A 352 12.96 2.33 5.37
CA ILE A 352 13.69 1.13 5.80
C ILE A 352 13.53 -0.06 4.85
N PHE A 353 12.44 -0.13 4.07
CA PHE A 353 12.24 -1.28 3.17
C PHE A 353 13.21 -1.23 1.97
N PRO A 354 13.70 -2.37 1.48
CA PRO A 354 14.44 -2.47 0.23
C PRO A 354 13.46 -2.26 -0.93
N LEU A 355 13.21 -1.00 -1.22
CA LEU A 355 12.28 -0.58 -2.25
C LEU A 355 13.07 -0.26 -3.50
N GLU A 356 12.82 -1.03 -4.55
CA GLU A 356 13.32 -0.68 -5.86
C GLU A 356 12.66 0.60 -6.32
N GLU A 357 13.49 1.62 -6.56
CA GLU A 357 13.06 2.85 -7.20
C GLU A 357 12.68 2.54 -8.65
N GLN A 358 11.45 2.88 -9.03
CA GLN A 358 11.17 3.02 -10.45
C GLN A 358 11.79 4.35 -10.87
N ASN A 359 12.99 4.28 -11.46
CA ASN A 359 13.54 5.40 -12.22
C ASN A 359 12.42 5.92 -13.12
N SER A 360 12.14 7.23 -13.02
CA SER A 360 11.11 7.93 -13.79
C SER A 360 11.11 7.33 -15.18
N LEU A 361 10.08 6.52 -15.47
CA LEU A 361 9.96 5.70 -16.67
C LEU A 361 10.53 6.49 -17.84
N TYR A 362 11.59 6.04 -18.51
CA TYR A 362 12.31 6.85 -19.50
C TYR A 362 11.33 7.56 -20.43
N LYS A 363 11.15 8.86 -20.17
CA LYS A 363 10.17 9.68 -20.88
C LYS A 363 10.85 10.10 -22.16
N TYR A 364 10.35 9.61 -23.28
CA TYR A 364 10.82 10.01 -24.59
C TYR A 364 9.96 11.16 -25.10
N LEU A 365 10.61 12.22 -25.60
CA LEU A 365 9.89 13.33 -26.20
C LEU A 365 9.58 13.02 -27.67
N LYS A 366 8.34 12.64 -27.96
CA LYS A 366 7.86 12.47 -29.33
C LYS A 366 7.52 13.82 -29.94
N ARG A 367 7.99 14.02 -31.17
CA ARG A 367 7.66 15.18 -32.00
C ARG A 367 6.73 14.74 -33.12
N THR A 368 5.56 15.34 -33.20
CA THR A 368 4.66 15.18 -34.35
C THR A 368 4.54 16.50 -35.08
N SER A 369 4.96 16.52 -36.34
CA SER A 369 4.86 17.68 -37.21
C SER A 369 3.59 17.58 -38.06
N THR A 370 2.75 18.60 -38.01
CA THR A 370 1.56 18.69 -38.87
C THR A 370 1.89 19.39 -40.19
N ALA A 371 1.11 19.11 -41.24
CA ALA A 371 1.29 19.69 -42.58
C ALA A 371 1.31 21.24 -42.61
N GLY A 372 0.83 21.91 -41.55
CA GLY A 372 0.88 23.37 -41.38
C GLY A 372 2.09 23.90 -40.59
N GLY A 373 3.13 23.09 -40.36
CA GLY A 373 4.37 23.52 -39.71
C GLY A 373 4.29 23.70 -38.19
N ARG A 374 3.18 23.31 -37.54
CA ARG A 374 3.07 23.27 -36.08
C ARG A 374 3.54 21.91 -35.56
N ASP A 375 4.53 21.96 -34.66
CA ASP A 375 5.03 20.80 -33.92
C ASP A 375 4.25 20.62 -32.61
N PHE A 376 3.84 19.38 -32.35
CA PHE A 376 3.30 18.93 -31.06
C PHE A 376 4.32 18.03 -30.38
N TYR A 377 4.35 18.13 -29.04
CA TYR A 377 5.24 17.33 -28.20
C TYR A 377 4.42 16.51 -27.24
N SER A 378 4.78 15.24 -27.12
CA SER A 378 4.22 14.36 -26.11
C SER A 378 5.32 13.50 -25.49
N ILE A 379 5.07 13.05 -24.27
CA ILE A 379 5.92 12.12 -23.54
C ILE A 379 5.40 10.70 -23.78
N SER A 380 6.26 9.78 -24.24
CA SER A 380 5.94 8.35 -24.41
C SER A 380 6.90 7.48 -23.59
N LEU A 381 6.47 6.24 -23.32
CA LEU A 381 7.27 5.19 -22.69
C LEU A 381 8.04 4.34 -23.70
N ASP A 382 7.66 4.38 -24.97
CA ASP A 382 8.26 3.57 -26.02
C ASP A 382 9.44 4.28 -26.70
N SER A 383 10.50 3.52 -26.96
CA SER A 383 11.81 3.99 -27.45
C SER A 383 11.97 3.92 -28.97
N THR A 384 10.93 3.51 -29.69
CA THR A 384 10.97 3.08 -31.10
C THR A 384 11.22 4.16 -32.16
N GLN A 385 11.35 5.44 -31.81
CA GLN A 385 11.69 6.51 -32.75
C GLN A 385 12.81 7.43 -32.20
N SER A 386 13.33 8.34 -33.02
CA SER A 386 14.48 9.20 -32.70
C SER A 386 14.23 10.12 -31.51
N TYR A 387 14.45 9.63 -30.29
CA TYR A 387 14.20 10.36 -29.05
C TYR A 387 15.50 10.80 -28.39
N LYS A 388 15.50 11.97 -27.72
CA LYS A 388 16.59 12.37 -26.81
C LYS A 388 16.11 12.37 -25.36
N TYR A 389 17.06 12.19 -24.44
CA TYR A 389 16.81 11.91 -23.03
C TYR A 389 16.13 13.07 -22.30
N LEU A 390 15.12 12.75 -21.49
CA LEU A 390 14.54 13.66 -20.50
C LEU A 390 15.21 13.46 -19.15
N SER A 391 15.48 14.56 -18.45
CA SER A 391 15.98 14.54 -17.07
C SER A 391 14.84 14.94 -16.14
N ASP A 392 14.40 14.03 -15.28
CA ASP A 392 13.32 14.28 -14.32
C ASP A 392 13.86 15.08 -13.12
N ILE A 393 13.17 16.15 -12.76
CA ILE A 393 13.46 16.89 -11.53
C ILE A 393 12.29 16.63 -10.57
N SER A 394 12.51 15.71 -9.62
CA SER A 394 11.55 15.51 -8.53
C SER A 394 11.52 16.76 -7.64
N PRO A 395 10.33 17.26 -7.29
CA PRO A 395 10.20 18.37 -6.34
C PRO A 395 10.74 18.00 -4.94
N ILE A 396 10.88 16.71 -4.64
CA ILE A 396 11.28 16.17 -3.32
C ILE A 396 12.78 15.84 -3.30
N SER A 397 13.38 15.44 -4.43
CA SER A 397 14.79 15.01 -4.48
C SER A 397 15.81 16.12 -4.22
N LYS A 398 15.42 17.40 -4.37
CA LYS A 398 16.32 18.55 -4.10
C LYS A 398 16.62 18.79 -2.62
N ILE A 399 15.95 18.12 -1.68
CA ILE A 399 16.03 18.50 -0.26
C ILE A 399 16.81 17.49 0.59
N GLY A 400 17.16 16.32 0.06
CA GLY A 400 17.99 15.32 0.78
C GLY A 400 17.43 14.89 2.15
N GLY A 401 16.16 15.24 2.43
CA GLY A 401 15.46 15.03 3.69
C GLY A 401 14.03 14.56 3.38
N GLY A 402 13.40 13.85 4.32
CA GLY A 402 12.08 13.27 4.12
C GLY A 402 10.95 14.29 3.99
N PHE A 403 9.71 13.87 4.24
CA PHE A 403 8.50 14.68 4.09
C PHE A 403 8.38 15.82 5.13
N VAL A 404 8.76 15.55 6.37
CA VAL A 404 8.65 16.51 7.49
C VAL A 404 9.95 17.25 7.75
N ARG A 405 9.82 18.52 8.19
CA ARG A 405 10.94 19.43 8.46
C ARG A 405 11.67 19.01 9.73
N GLY A 406 12.98 18.80 9.61
CA GLY A 406 13.89 18.60 10.74
C GLY A 406 14.60 19.89 11.15
N PRO A 407 15.07 20.00 12.41
CA PRO A 407 14.85 19.06 13.50
C PRO A 407 13.51 19.34 14.21
N THR A 408 12.55 18.42 14.10
CA THR A 408 11.25 18.51 14.80
C THR A 408 10.98 17.21 15.54
N LYS A 409 10.44 17.30 16.77
CA LYS A 409 9.99 16.14 17.54
C LYS A 409 8.49 15.99 17.45
N PHE A 410 8.05 14.74 17.44
CA PHE A 410 6.65 14.37 17.29
C PHE A 410 6.23 13.42 18.41
N MET A 411 4.94 13.48 18.73
CA MET A 411 4.23 12.46 19.48
C MET A 411 3.49 11.56 18.50
N VAL A 412 3.64 10.25 18.66
CA VAL A 412 2.90 9.24 17.90
C VAL A 412 2.10 8.37 18.86
N THR A 413 0.78 8.28 18.69
CA THR A 413 -0.06 7.40 19.52
C THR A 413 -0.01 5.95 19.05
N ASP A 414 -0.53 5.04 19.87
CA ASP A 414 -0.58 3.60 19.56
C ASP A 414 -1.28 3.27 18.23
N ASP A 415 -2.28 4.07 17.87
CA ASP A 415 -3.07 4.00 16.64
C ASP A 415 -2.53 4.91 15.52
N LEU A 416 -1.26 5.33 15.62
CA LEU A 416 -0.49 6.10 14.62
C LEU A 416 -0.99 7.51 14.32
N VAL A 417 -1.65 8.17 15.27
CA VAL A 417 -1.87 9.62 15.17
C VAL A 417 -0.55 10.34 15.40
N VAL A 418 -0.12 11.13 14.41
CA VAL A 418 1.12 11.92 14.45
C VAL A 418 0.79 13.37 14.74
N THR A 419 1.39 13.93 15.80
CA THR A 419 1.25 15.35 16.15
C THR A 419 2.61 15.94 16.54
N PRO A 420 2.80 17.27 16.42
CA PRO A 420 3.97 17.93 16.98
C PRO A 420 4.06 17.66 18.48
N LEU A 421 5.27 17.42 18.98
CA LEU A 421 5.46 17.16 20.40
C LEU A 421 5.05 18.40 21.22
N SER A 422 4.16 18.20 22.19
CA SER A 422 3.71 19.23 23.12
C SER A 422 3.45 18.58 24.47
N SER A 423 4.07 19.10 25.54
CA SER A 423 3.86 18.60 26.90
C SER A 423 2.39 18.67 27.32
N MET A 424 1.66 19.69 26.86
CA MET A 424 0.22 19.82 27.12
C MET A 424 -0.58 18.74 26.40
N SER A 425 -0.24 18.44 25.15
CA SER A 425 -0.90 17.37 24.39
C SER A 425 -0.61 15.99 24.98
N CYS A 426 0.64 15.73 25.37
CA CYS A 426 1.02 14.48 26.06
C CYS A 426 0.26 14.31 27.38
N PHE A 427 0.20 15.37 28.19
CA PHE A 427 -0.54 15.35 29.46
C PHE A 427 -2.03 15.08 29.24
N ALA A 428 -2.67 15.80 28.32
CA ALA A 428 -4.09 15.63 28.00
C ALA A 428 -4.40 14.20 27.53
N TYR A 429 -3.57 13.65 26.65
CA TYR A 429 -3.73 12.30 26.13
C TYR A 429 -3.55 11.22 27.21
N LEU A 430 -2.51 11.34 28.05
CA LEU A 430 -2.32 10.41 29.18
C LEU A 430 -3.45 10.49 30.21
N GLN A 431 -4.00 11.68 30.45
CA GLN A 431 -5.17 11.88 31.30
C GLN A 431 -6.41 11.19 30.72
N GLU A 432 -6.62 11.26 29.41
CA GLU A 432 -7.73 10.60 28.71
C GLU A 432 -7.67 9.07 28.81
N LEU A 433 -6.45 8.50 28.72
CA LEU A 433 -6.22 7.06 28.83
C LEU A 433 -6.49 6.50 30.24
N LYS A 434 -6.57 7.35 31.27
CA LYS A 434 -6.79 6.98 32.68
C LYS A 434 -5.79 5.95 33.21
N VAL A 435 -4.55 5.98 32.70
CA VAL A 435 -3.47 5.09 33.17
C VAL A 435 -2.79 5.70 34.39
N PRO A 436 -2.60 4.95 35.50
CA PRO A 436 -1.86 5.44 36.65
C PRO A 436 -0.41 5.78 36.28
N LEU A 437 0.10 6.94 36.71
CA LEU A 437 1.49 7.35 36.41
C LEU A 437 2.53 6.32 36.88
N ASN A 438 2.30 5.66 38.01
CA ASN A 438 3.19 4.63 38.54
C ASN A 438 3.20 3.35 37.67
N ASP A 439 2.28 3.20 36.73
CA ASP A 439 2.17 2.09 35.78
C ASP A 439 2.80 2.42 34.42
N ILE A 440 3.32 3.64 34.24
CA ILE A 440 3.99 4.06 33.00
C ILE A 440 5.50 3.87 33.14
N GLU A 441 6.14 3.32 32.11
CA GLU A 441 7.60 3.25 31.99
C GLU A 441 8.06 3.74 30.62
N GLU A 442 9.24 4.37 30.59
CA GLU A 442 9.90 4.76 29.35
C GLU A 442 10.81 3.62 28.90
N GLN A 443 10.67 3.19 27.64
CA GLN A 443 11.56 2.24 27.00
C GLN A 443 12.13 2.83 25.70
N GLU A 444 13.34 2.41 25.34
CA GLU A 444 13.97 2.77 24.08
C GLU A 444 13.79 1.64 23.07
N ILE A 445 13.39 1.98 21.84
CA ILE A 445 13.20 1.02 20.75
C ILE A 445 14.26 1.27 19.68
N HIS A 446 14.96 0.20 19.30
CA HIS A 446 15.80 0.16 18.12
C HIS A 446 14.98 -0.38 16.95
N PHE A 447 14.72 0.47 15.97
CA PHE A 447 13.80 0.21 14.88
C PHE A 447 14.58 -0.02 13.58
N GLY A 448 14.43 -1.21 13.03
CA GLY A 448 14.99 -1.65 11.77
C GLY A 448 13.95 -2.37 10.91
N MET A 449 14.42 -3.23 10.02
CA MET A 449 13.58 -3.87 9.00
C MET A 449 12.50 -4.79 9.59
N ASN A 450 12.83 -5.56 10.62
CA ASN A 450 11.89 -6.49 11.23
C ASN A 450 10.76 -5.72 11.93
N GLU A 451 11.11 -4.67 12.67
CA GLU A 451 10.15 -3.78 13.33
C GLU A 451 9.29 -3.05 12.29
N ALA A 452 9.90 -2.59 11.18
CA ALA A 452 9.22 -1.92 10.09
C ALA A 452 8.17 -2.80 9.40
N VAL A 453 8.51 -4.05 9.11
CA VAL A 453 7.57 -5.00 8.48
C VAL A 453 6.43 -5.33 9.44
N ASN A 454 6.71 -5.64 10.72
CA ASN A 454 5.65 -5.91 11.69
C ASN A 454 4.75 -4.69 11.93
N LEU A 455 5.32 -3.49 11.99
CA LEU A 455 4.55 -2.26 12.14
C LEU A 455 3.68 -1.97 10.92
N LEU A 456 4.17 -2.21 9.69
CA LEU A 456 3.37 -2.07 8.47
C LEU A 456 2.15 -3.01 8.49
N TRP A 457 2.32 -4.26 8.90
CA TRP A 457 1.20 -5.20 9.02
C TRP A 457 0.20 -4.76 10.10
N ALA A 458 0.71 -4.40 11.27
CA ALA A 458 -0.13 -3.95 12.38
C ALA A 458 -0.89 -2.66 12.02
N SER A 459 -0.29 -1.80 11.20
CA SER A 459 -0.95 -0.60 10.66
C SER A 459 -2.14 -0.94 9.77
N LEU A 460 -2.03 -2.00 8.97
CA LEU A 460 -3.11 -2.48 8.09
C LEU A 460 -4.26 -3.11 8.87
N THR A 461 -3.93 -3.85 9.93
CA THR A 461 -4.84 -4.80 10.55
C THR A 461 -5.35 -4.42 11.94
N SER A 462 -4.79 -3.37 12.56
CA SER A 462 -5.07 -3.02 13.94
C SER A 462 -5.15 -1.52 14.18
N THR A 463 -5.95 -1.12 15.18
CA THR A 463 -5.98 0.23 15.77
C THR A 463 -5.07 0.35 16.99
N SER A 464 -4.15 -0.59 17.19
CA SER A 464 -3.11 -0.57 18.24
C SER A 464 -1.79 -1.00 17.61
N ALA A 465 -1.43 -0.30 16.53
CA ALA A 465 -0.37 -0.70 15.62
C ALA A 465 1.02 -0.66 16.26
N LEU A 466 1.33 0.33 17.11
CA LEU A 466 2.61 0.34 17.83
C LEU A 466 2.70 -0.87 18.76
N SER A 467 1.68 -1.09 19.59
CA SER A 467 1.65 -2.19 20.56
C SER A 467 1.73 -3.55 19.88
N ASN A 468 0.99 -3.76 18.78
CA ASN A 468 0.97 -5.04 18.07
C ASN A 468 2.21 -5.24 17.19
N GLY A 469 2.66 -4.20 16.49
CA GLY A 469 3.82 -4.26 15.61
C GLY A 469 5.16 -4.29 16.35
N LEU A 470 5.22 -3.68 17.54
CA LEU A 470 6.45 -3.58 18.34
C LEU A 470 6.47 -4.50 19.57
N LYS A 471 5.40 -5.29 19.80
CA LYS A 471 5.21 -6.13 20.99
C LYS A 471 6.44 -6.95 21.40
N PHE A 472 7.11 -7.54 20.41
CA PHE A 472 8.23 -8.46 20.60
C PHE A 472 9.57 -7.75 20.82
N PHE A 473 9.60 -6.43 20.61
CA PHE A 473 10.79 -5.59 20.70
C PHE A 473 10.80 -4.71 21.97
N ILE A 474 9.75 -4.82 22.79
CA ILE A 474 9.65 -4.23 24.13
C ILE A 474 10.33 -5.18 25.12
N LEU A 475 11.15 -4.64 26.03
CA LEU A 475 11.77 -5.41 27.10
C LEU A 475 10.70 -5.80 28.13
N LYS A 476 10.46 -7.11 28.31
CA LYS A 476 9.62 -7.59 29.40
C LYS A 476 10.38 -7.45 30.72
N ASN A 477 9.86 -6.67 31.66
CA ASN A 477 10.32 -6.76 33.05
C ASN A 477 9.95 -8.14 33.62
N PRO A 478 10.91 -8.97 34.08
CA PRO A 478 10.60 -10.20 34.78
C PRO A 478 9.93 -9.82 36.12
N LYS A 479 8.66 -10.19 36.29
CA LYS A 479 8.00 -10.11 37.60
C LYS A 479 8.73 -11.02 38.57
N GLN A 480 9.07 -10.48 39.74
CA GLN A 480 9.68 -11.16 40.88
C GLN A 480 8.95 -12.48 41.20
N GLU A 481 9.58 -13.61 40.91
CA GLU A 481 9.30 -14.83 41.66
C GLU A 481 10.00 -14.70 43.01
N THR A 482 9.24 -14.34 44.05
CA THR A 482 9.67 -14.55 45.43
C THR A 482 9.80 -16.05 45.66
N SER A 483 11.03 -16.56 45.57
CA SER A 483 11.39 -17.90 46.04
C SER A 483 11.19 -17.96 47.55
N VAL A 484 10.11 -18.60 47.98
CA VAL A 484 9.95 -19.04 49.37
C VAL A 484 10.93 -20.20 49.58
N ASN A 485 12.01 -19.93 50.32
CA ASN A 485 12.95 -20.94 50.79
C ASN A 485 12.23 -22.04 51.58
N LYS A 486 12.43 -23.31 51.19
CA LYS A 486 12.32 -24.46 52.09
C LYS A 486 13.68 -25.15 52.15
N PRO A 487 14.20 -25.50 53.35
CA PRO A 487 15.52 -26.08 53.50
C PRO A 487 15.53 -27.56 53.07
N SER A 488 16.59 -27.92 52.35
CA SER A 488 16.94 -29.26 51.90
C SER A 488 17.52 -30.11 53.03
N ALA A 489 16.98 -31.32 53.22
CA ALA A 489 17.59 -32.36 54.03
C ALA A 489 18.67 -33.10 53.23
N GLU A 490 19.85 -33.23 53.84
CA GLU A 490 20.99 -33.99 53.36
C GLU A 490 20.68 -35.49 53.21
N ARG A 491 21.19 -36.10 52.15
CA ARG A 491 21.69 -37.49 52.21
C ARG A 491 22.79 -37.69 51.19
N SER A 492 24.00 -37.83 51.72
CA SER A 492 25.24 -38.21 51.08
C SER A 492 25.19 -39.67 50.59
N GLY A 493 25.61 -39.88 49.35
CA GLY A 493 25.83 -41.19 48.74
C GLY A 493 27.12 -41.15 47.93
N VAL A 494 28.16 -41.77 48.50
CA VAL A 494 29.53 -41.85 48.02
C VAL A 494 29.65 -42.89 46.89
N LYS A 495 30.40 -42.59 45.82
CA LYS A 495 31.61 -43.34 45.36
C LYS A 495 32.07 -42.86 43.97
N LEU A 496 33.29 -42.33 43.94
CA LEU A 496 34.15 -42.18 42.77
C LEU A 496 35.07 -43.40 42.70
N GLU A 497 35.16 -44.06 41.54
CA GLU A 497 36.30 -44.91 41.15
C GLU A 497 37.05 -44.17 40.03
N GLN A 498 38.34 -43.86 40.28
CA GLN A 498 39.53 -44.43 39.62
C GLN A 498 39.72 -43.97 38.16
N GLY A 499 40.88 -43.53 37.69
CA GLY A 499 42.23 -43.49 38.23
C GLY A 499 43.13 -42.71 37.27
N HIS A 500 44.36 -42.43 37.72
CA HIS A 500 45.40 -41.75 36.96
C HIS A 500 46.05 -42.64 35.89
N PHE A 501 46.45 -41.96 34.80
CA PHE A 501 47.26 -42.34 33.63
C PHE A 501 46.60 -43.13 32.51
#